data_AF-A0A3M8C982-F1
#
_entry.id   AF-A0A3M8C982-F1
#
_cell.length_a   1.000
_cell.length_b   1.000
_cell.length_c   1.000
_cell.angle_alpha   90.00
_cell.angle_beta   90.00
_cell.angle_gamma   90.00
#
_symmetry.space_group_name_H-M   'P 1'
#
loop_
_entity.id
_entity.type
_entity.pdbx_description
1 polymer ?
#
loop_
_entity_poly.entity_id
_entity_poly.type
_entity_poly.pdbx_seq_one_letter_code
_entity_poly.pdbx_strand_id
1 'polypeptide(L)'
;MKLNTPVNFAGRLYMPGESVKGALPLEYLEQLRANGLISEHEAESQPEKVITDPTMTEISVEEFAKLNASEQKGILDQRGIEAGSNGKERTEQYQAWLDQIKGGSDAEL
;
A
#
# COMPACT_ATOMS: atom_id res chain seq x y z
N MET A 1 13.47 11.11 -0.04
CA MET A 1 14.71 10.32 -0.25
C MET A 1 15.14 9.65 1.04
N LYS A 2 14.80 8.37 1.17
CA LYS A 2 15.07 7.54 2.34
C LYS A 2 15.89 6.31 1.97
N LEU A 3 16.70 5.82 2.90
CA LEU A 3 17.42 4.56 2.77
C LEU A 3 16.50 3.35 2.84
N ASN A 4 16.79 2.34 2.04
CA ASN A 4 16.16 1.02 2.11
C ASN A 4 17.04 0.04 2.93
N THR A 5 18.34 0.30 3.01
CA THR A 5 19.33 -0.54 3.71
C THR A 5 20.21 0.30 4.63
N PRO A 6 20.81 -0.30 5.68
CA PRO A 6 21.75 0.42 6.53
C PRO A 6 23.03 0.77 5.75
N VAL A 7 23.46 2.03 5.83
CA VAL A 7 24.63 2.54 5.11
C VAL A 7 25.55 3.26 6.08
N ASN A 8 26.83 2.91 6.06
CA ASN A 8 27.85 3.60 6.83
C ASN A 8 28.52 4.67 5.96
N PHE A 9 28.40 5.94 6.35
CA PHE A 9 29.03 7.05 5.64
C PHE A 9 29.66 8.03 6.64
N ALA A 10 30.92 8.39 6.40
CA ALA A 10 31.70 9.30 7.25
C ALA A 10 31.73 8.89 8.75
N GLY A 11 31.69 7.58 9.04
CA GLY A 11 31.66 7.05 10.40
C GLY A 11 30.29 7.13 11.09
N ARG A 12 29.25 7.60 10.39
CA ARG A 12 27.85 7.53 10.84
C ARG A 12 27.15 6.37 10.14
N LEU A 13 26.52 5.51 10.94
CA LEU A 13 25.60 4.50 10.45
C LEU A 13 24.22 5.13 10.27
N TYR A 14 23.73 5.13 9.04
CA TYR A 14 22.38 5.53 8.68
C TYR A 14 21.49 4.29 8.58
N MET A 15 20.28 4.37 9.12
CA MET A 15 19.37 3.23 9.17
C MET A 15 18.37 3.24 8.00
N PRO A 16 17.79 2.07 7.64
CA PRO A 16 16.65 2.01 6.73
C PRO A 16 15.51 2.94 7.21
N GLY A 17 14.85 3.61 6.26
CA GLY A 17 13.81 4.60 6.50
C GLY A 17 14.31 5.99 6.90
N GLU A 18 15.61 6.16 7.15
CA GLU A 18 16.22 7.46 7.48
C GLU A 18 16.33 8.35 6.24
N SER A 19 16.02 9.63 6.41
CA SER A 19 16.15 10.62 5.33
C SER A 19 17.61 11.00 5.16
N VAL A 20 18.14 10.78 3.95
CA VAL A 20 19.53 11.10 3.60
C VAL A 20 19.67 12.34 2.72
N LYS A 21 18.54 12.96 2.36
CA LYS A 21 18.51 14.20 1.55
C LYS A 21 19.22 15.32 2.29
N GLY A 22 20.32 15.82 1.73
CA GLY A 22 21.16 16.88 2.32
C GLY A 22 22.13 16.40 3.41
N ALA A 23 22.03 15.15 3.86
CA ALA A 23 22.98 14.53 4.79
C ALA A 23 24.15 13.85 4.06
N LEU A 24 23.89 13.32 2.86
CA LEU A 24 24.90 12.67 2.00
C LEU A 24 25.17 13.52 0.75
N PRO A 25 26.40 13.49 0.21
CA PRO A 25 26.73 14.13 -1.08
C PRO A 25 25.87 13.58 -2.22
N LEU A 26 25.54 14.44 -3.18
CA LEU A 26 24.70 14.09 -4.34
C LEU A 26 25.25 12.89 -5.13
N GLU A 27 26.56 12.84 -5.38
CA GLU A 27 27.20 11.70 -6.08
C GLU A 27 26.98 10.37 -5.35
N TYR A 28 27.04 10.39 -4.02
CA TYR A 28 26.83 9.19 -3.22
C TYR A 28 25.34 8.80 -3.20
N LEU A 29 24.44 9.78 -3.14
CA LEU A 29 23.00 9.54 -3.29
C LEU A 29 22.69 8.94 -4.66
N GLU A 30 23.31 9.40 -5.74
CA GLU A 30 23.14 8.82 -7.07
C GLU A 30 23.60 7.37 -7.14
N GLN A 31 24.75 7.05 -6.54
CA GLN A 31 25.21 5.66 -6.43
C GLN A 31 24.22 4.79 -5.65
N LEU A 32 23.75 5.27 -4.51
CA LEU A 32 22.75 4.56 -3.72
C LEU A 32 21.45 4.37 -4.50
N ARG A 33 21.04 5.36 -5.30
CA ARG A 33 19.83 5.27 -6.15
C ARG A 33 20.03 4.27 -7.28
N ALA A 34 21.17 4.31 -7.96
CA ALA A 34 21.52 3.38 -9.03
C ALA A 34 21.56 1.93 -8.54
N ASN A 35 21.90 1.72 -7.27
CA ASN A 35 21.88 0.43 -6.60
C ASN A 35 20.54 0.08 -5.93
N GLY A 36 19.51 0.92 -6.05
CA GLY A 36 18.20 0.70 -5.42
C GLY A 36 18.20 0.77 -3.88
N LEU A 37 19.25 1.33 -3.28
CA LEU A 37 19.42 1.43 -1.82
C LEU A 37 18.71 2.66 -1.22
N ILE A 38 18.22 3.58 -2.05
CA ILE A 38 17.41 4.72 -1.62
C ILE A 38 16.19 4.90 -2.51
N SER A 39 15.09 5.35 -1.92
CA SER A 39 13.83 5.64 -2.59
C SER A 39 13.49 7.13 -2.44
N GLU A 40 13.12 7.81 -3.52
CA GLU A 40 12.82 9.24 -3.48
C GLU A 40 11.47 9.57 -2.83
N HIS A 41 10.55 8.60 -2.77
CA HIS A 41 9.22 8.79 -2.20
C HIS A 41 9.28 9.23 -0.74
N GLU A 42 8.54 10.30 -0.46
CA GLU A 42 8.24 10.76 0.88
C GLU A 42 7.54 9.64 1.66
N ALA A 43 7.79 9.64 2.96
CA ALA A 43 7.32 8.64 3.87
C ALA A 43 5.81 8.44 3.77
N GLU A 44 5.39 7.26 3.32
CA GLU A 44 4.35 6.58 4.04
C GLU A 44 4.94 5.29 4.58
N SER A 45 4.93 5.19 5.91
CA SER A 45 4.94 3.91 6.59
C SER A 45 3.75 3.11 6.08
N GLN A 46 3.98 2.26 5.09
CA GLN A 46 3.07 1.17 4.79
C GLN A 46 3.94 -0.09 4.76
N PRO A 47 3.61 -1.13 5.53
CA PRO A 47 4.19 -2.44 5.26
C PRO A 47 3.89 -2.77 3.80
N GLU A 48 4.92 -3.16 3.09
CA GLU A 48 4.81 -3.73 1.76
C GLU A 48 3.75 -4.85 1.77
N LYS A 49 2.59 -4.55 1.21
CA LYS A 49 1.92 -5.47 0.30
C LYS A 49 1.45 -4.67 -0.90
N VAL A 50 2.40 -4.50 -1.80
CA VAL A 50 2.15 -4.35 -3.22
C VAL A 50 1.08 -5.36 -3.63
N ILE A 51 -0.13 -4.88 -3.90
CA ILE A 51 -0.96 -5.45 -4.95
C ILE A 51 -1.20 -4.31 -5.94
N THR A 52 -0.11 -3.89 -6.60
CA THR A 52 -0.24 -3.33 -7.95
C THR A 52 -0.41 -4.50 -8.89
N ASP A 53 -1.66 -4.97 -9.00
CA ASP A 53 -2.10 -5.61 -10.23
C ASP A 53 -3.40 -4.91 -10.67
N PRO A 54 -3.42 -4.19 -11.80
CA PRO A 54 -4.62 -3.57 -12.34
C PRO A 54 -5.64 -4.59 -12.90
N THR A 55 -5.41 -5.89 -12.75
CA THR A 55 -6.47 -6.90 -12.92
C THR A 55 -7.24 -7.14 -11.63
N MET A 56 -8.51 -6.74 -11.65
CA MET A 56 -9.63 -7.19 -10.81
C MET A 56 -9.39 -8.51 -10.04
N THR A 57 -8.67 -8.48 -8.92
CA THR A 57 -8.60 -9.62 -8.02
C THR A 57 -9.48 -9.27 -6.83
N GLU A 58 -10.71 -9.78 -6.84
CA GLU A 58 -11.62 -9.72 -5.71
C GLU A 58 -10.90 -10.31 -4.49
N ILE A 59 -10.42 -9.46 -3.59
CA ILE A 59 -9.85 -9.93 -2.33
C ILE A 59 -10.98 -10.55 -1.49
N SER A 60 -10.68 -11.60 -0.73
CA SER A 60 -11.66 -12.18 0.17
C SER A 60 -12.05 -11.20 1.27
N VAL A 61 -13.19 -11.41 1.91
CA VAL A 61 -13.62 -10.59 3.05
C VAL A 61 -12.63 -10.67 4.21
N GLU A 62 -11.96 -11.81 4.37
CA GLU A 62 -10.89 -11.98 5.37
C GLU A 62 -9.65 -11.13 5.06
N GLU A 63 -9.28 -11.00 3.78
CA GLU A 63 -8.20 -10.10 3.34
C GLU A 63 -8.63 -8.65 3.51
N PHE A 64 -9.85 -8.29 3.13
CA PHE A 64 -10.41 -6.94 3.31
C PHE A 64 -10.49 -6.52 4.78
N ALA A 65 -10.88 -7.42 5.67
CA ALA A 65 -10.97 -7.16 7.11
C ALA A 65 -9.60 -6.91 7.76
N LYS A 66 -8.50 -7.41 7.15
CA LYS A 66 -7.12 -7.17 7.61
C LYS A 66 -6.56 -5.83 7.15
N LEU A 67 -7.21 -5.17 6.19
CA LEU A 67 -6.80 -3.85 5.71
C LEU A 67 -7.07 -2.75 6.73
N ASN A 68 -6.32 -1.66 6.62
CA ASN A 68 -6.55 -0.48 7.45
C ASN A 68 -7.81 0.28 6.98
N ALA A 69 -8.30 1.20 7.82
CA ALA A 69 -9.54 1.93 7.53
C ALA A 69 -9.48 2.76 6.25
N SER A 70 -8.31 3.28 5.89
CA SER A 70 -8.14 4.07 4.66
C SER A 70 -8.23 3.18 3.41
N GLU A 71 -7.57 2.02 3.45
CA GLU A 71 -7.61 1.02 2.38
C GLU A 71 -9.03 0.48 2.17
N GLN A 72 -9.72 0.11 3.27
CA GLN A 72 -11.11 -0.36 3.22
C GLN A 72 -12.04 0.68 2.57
N LYS A 73 -11.88 1.95 2.94
CA LYS A 73 -12.65 3.07 2.35
C LYS A 73 -12.34 3.24 0.87
N GLY A 74 -11.06 3.22 0.49
CA GLY A 74 -10.66 3.36 -0.91
C GLY A 74 -11.21 2.25 -1.80
N ILE A 75 -11.22 1.01 -1.33
CA ILE A 75 -11.79 -0.13 -2.05
C ILE A 75 -13.30 0.03 -2.25
N LEU A 76 -14.03 0.47 -1.22
CA LEU A 76 -15.48 0.71 -1.31
C LEU A 76 -15.80 1.89 -2.23
N ASP A 77 -15.04 2.99 -2.14
CA ASP A 77 -15.20 4.18 -2.97
C ASP A 77 -14.96 3.88 -4.46
N GLN A 78 -13.92 3.10 -4.77
CA GLN A 78 -13.66 2.60 -6.13
C GLN A 78 -14.83 1.78 -6.72
N ARG A 79 -15.67 1.20 -5.85
CA ARG A 79 -16.85 0.41 -6.22
C ARG A 79 -18.14 1.24 -6.20
N GLY A 80 -18.05 2.55 -5.91
CA GLY A 80 -19.20 3.44 -5.77
C GLY A 80 -20.01 3.19 -4.50
N ILE A 81 -19.42 2.57 -3.47
CA ILE A 81 -20.07 2.26 -2.20
C ILE A 81 -19.60 3.27 -1.16
N GLU A 82 -20.54 3.99 -0.54
CA GLU A 82 -20.24 4.89 0.56
C GLU A 82 -19.79 4.08 1.79
N ALA A 83 -18.54 4.30 2.21
CA ALA A 83 -17.94 3.50 3.26
C ALA A 83 -18.50 3.82 4.65
N GLY A 84 -18.87 2.77 5.38
CA GLY A 84 -19.35 2.84 6.76
C GLY A 84 -18.37 3.49 7.73
N SER A 85 -18.91 3.96 8.85
CA SER A 85 -18.18 4.70 9.88
C SER A 85 -17.22 3.79 10.67
N ASN A 86 -17.53 2.49 10.76
CA ASN A 86 -16.71 1.50 11.46
C ASN A 86 -16.27 0.33 10.55
N GLY A 87 -15.27 -0.44 10.99
CA GLY A 87 -14.69 -1.52 10.20
C GLY A 87 -15.66 -2.68 9.93
N LYS A 88 -16.61 -2.93 10.85
CA LYS A 88 -17.63 -3.96 10.69
C LYS A 88 -18.58 -3.60 9.54
N GLU A 89 -19.12 -2.38 9.53
CA GLU A 89 -19.96 -1.87 8.45
C GLU A 89 -19.26 -1.94 7.10
N ARG A 90 -17.99 -1.52 7.01
CA ARG A 90 -17.23 -1.59 5.75
C ARG A 90 -17.05 -3.03 5.26
N THR A 91 -16.83 -3.96 6.19
CA THR A 91 -16.66 -5.39 5.87
C THR A 91 -17.97 -5.99 5.37
N GLU A 92 -19.09 -5.66 6.02
CA GLU A 92 -20.44 -6.08 5.60
C GLU A 92 -20.80 -5.49 4.22
N GLN A 93 -20.49 -4.23 3.97
CA GLN A 93 -20.67 -3.58 2.66
C GLN A 93 -19.85 -4.27 1.56
N TYR A 94 -18.60 -4.63 1.87
CA TYR A 94 -17.73 -5.34 0.93
C TYR A 94 -18.22 -6.78 0.65
N GLN A 95 -18.69 -7.49 1.67
CA GLN A 95 -19.32 -8.81 1.52
C GLN A 95 -20.58 -8.73 0.64
N ALA A 96 -21.47 -7.77 0.90
CA ALA A 96 -22.69 -7.59 0.12
C ALA A 96 -22.39 -7.32 -1.36
N TRP A 97 -21.35 -6.55 -1.65
CA TRP A 97 -20.88 -6.31 -3.01
C TRP A 97 -20.36 -7.59 -3.68
N LEU A 98 -19.56 -8.40 -2.99
CA LEU A 98 -19.10 -9.70 -3.50
C LEU A 98 -20.28 -10.63 -3.80
N ASP A 99 -21.28 -10.67 -2.92
CA ASP A 99 -22.48 -11.48 -3.11
C ASP A 99 -23.32 -10.99 -4.28
N GLN A 100 -23.38 -9.68 -4.54
CA GLN A 100 -24.06 -9.10 -5.69
C GLN A 100 -23.39 -9.49 -7.02
N ILE A 101 -22.05 -9.52 -7.06
CA ILE A 101 -21.32 -9.91 -8.28
C ILE A 101 -21.42 -11.42 -8.52
N LYS A 102 -21.31 -12.21 -7.46
CA LYS A 102 -21.44 -13.68 -7.53
C LYS A 102 -22.87 -14.11 -7.83
N GLY A 103 -23.87 -13.44 -7.25
CA GLY A 103 -25.29 -13.70 -7.49
C GLY A 103 -25.80 -13.15 -8.83
N GLY A 104 -25.14 -12.14 -9.41
CA GLY A 104 -25.43 -11.63 -10.74
C GLY A 104 -24.93 -12.53 -11.89
N SER A 105 -24.09 -13.53 -11.60
CA SER A 105 -23.54 -14.45 -12.60
C SER A 105 -24.41 -15.68 -12.90
N ASP A 106 -25.59 -15.80 -12.28
CA ASP A 106 -26.53 -16.93 -12.49
C ASP A 106 -27.84 -16.51 -13.21
N ALA A 107 -27.90 -15.30 -13.81
CA ALA A 107 -29.11 -14.77 -14.44
C ALA A 107 -29.04 -14.64 -15.97
N GLU A 108 -28.30 -15.52 -16.66
CA GLU A 108 -28.46 -15.75 -18.11
C GLU A 108 -28.33 -17.24 -18.44
N LEU A 109 -29.45 -17.97 -18.37
CA LEU A 109 -29.73 -19.17 -19.15
C LEU A 109 -31.21 -19.22 -19.55
#